data_AF-A0A357QRC8-F1
#
_entry.id   AF-A0A357QRC8-F1
#
_cell.length_a   1.000
_cell.length_b   1.000
_cell.length_c   1.000
_cell.angle_alpha   90.00
_cell.angle_beta   90.00
_cell.angle_gamma   90.00
#
_symmetry.space_group_name_H-M   'P 1'
#
loop_
_entity.id
_entity.type
_entity.pdbx_description
1 polymer ?
#
loop_
_entity_poly.entity_id
_entity_poly.type
_entity_poly.pdbx_seq_one_letter_code
_entity_poly.pdbx_strand_id
1 'polypeptide(L)'
;MLSLKSYIIRYANLSITIWVFSFLTVGIIFNGCKEDEEVFPYPEISFVIENGFLHNDTLLLIGDTVKIGIIAKTSSDDELTHFNYSVTQDGIESSVDTGIWTNQFTYTKQIVKGVAENETWEFYVRDREGRKSQVITLTLTKNEASLYGNIRKIPSIIMGAQNNTTTGSFYSLFEETLFNLDAAFANQEKVDILYYFDLLTGEDNTISSPGANVDASVFPGASGLSNWTILNTTRYVFQDSVTIEEFDNCHNDSLILYNTFEFMTGKRKAKNLQPGHIYSFITNNDGKKGMFKVVNVTGAEEGIIEIEVKIQE
;
A
#
# COMPACT_ATOMS: atom_id res chain seq x y z
N MET A 1 -40.58 -3.00 -52.91
CA MET A 1 -41.76 -2.99 -53.79
C MET A 1 -42.76 -3.97 -53.19
N LEU A 2 -43.40 -3.62 -52.07
CA LEU A 2 -44.72 -2.97 -51.95
C LEU A 2 -45.88 -3.75 -52.59
N SER A 3 -46.89 -4.02 -51.74
CA SER A 3 -48.32 -4.25 -52.00
C SER A 3 -48.78 -5.70 -51.85
N LEU A 4 -49.30 -6.12 -50.69
CA LEU A 4 -50.71 -5.97 -50.22
C LEU A 4 -51.76 -6.35 -51.27
N LYS A 5 -52.58 -7.36 -50.95
CA LYS A 5 -53.99 -7.15 -50.57
C LYS A 5 -54.67 -8.43 -50.08
N SER A 6 -55.24 -8.30 -48.89
CA SER A 6 -56.28 -9.11 -48.26
C SER A 6 -57.64 -8.95 -48.97
N TYR A 7 -58.56 -9.92 -48.80
CA TYR A 7 -59.93 -9.71 -48.27
C TYR A 7 -60.84 -10.99 -48.29
N ILE A 8 -61.39 -11.29 -47.10
CA ILE A 8 -62.81 -11.54 -46.76
C ILE A 8 -63.58 -12.82 -47.22
N ILE A 9 -63.85 -13.68 -46.22
CA ILE A 9 -65.12 -14.23 -45.66
C ILE A 9 -66.28 -14.62 -46.61
N ARG A 10 -66.78 -15.86 -46.48
CA ARG A 10 -68.20 -16.21 -46.16
C ARG A 10 -68.42 -17.70 -45.85
N TYR A 11 -69.29 -17.93 -44.85
CA TYR A 11 -69.72 -19.20 -44.24
C TYR A 11 -70.70 -20.01 -45.11
N ALA A 12 -70.73 -21.34 -44.91
CA ALA A 12 -71.95 -22.15 -44.94
C ALA A 12 -71.77 -23.49 -44.21
N ASN A 13 -72.57 -23.69 -43.14
CA ASN A 13 -73.29 -24.89 -42.64
C ASN A 13 -72.83 -26.29 -43.15
N LEU A 14 -72.82 -27.37 -42.37
CA LEU A 14 -73.89 -27.90 -41.51
C LEU A 14 -73.42 -29.25 -40.89
N SER A 15 -74.08 -29.62 -39.80
CA SER A 15 -74.28 -30.99 -39.28
C SER A 15 -73.40 -31.49 -38.14
N ILE A 16 -74.09 -31.55 -37.00
CA ILE A 16 -73.79 -32.02 -35.66
C ILE A 16 -73.88 -33.54 -35.62
N THR A 17 -72.95 -34.20 -34.92
CA THR A 17 -73.25 -35.45 -34.23
C THR A 17 -72.46 -35.52 -32.92
N ILE A 18 -73.20 -35.47 -31.81
CA ILE A 18 -72.73 -35.60 -30.43
C ILE A 18 -72.73 -37.10 -30.08
N TRP A 19 -71.63 -37.60 -29.53
CA TRP A 19 -71.59 -38.84 -28.76
C TRP A 19 -70.91 -38.56 -27.41
N VAL A 20 -71.62 -38.86 -26.33
CA VAL A 20 -71.23 -38.72 -24.91
C VAL A 20 -71.02 -40.12 -24.33
N PHE A 21 -70.24 -40.20 -23.25
CA PHE A 21 -69.92 -41.32 -22.34
C PHE A 21 -68.64 -42.09 -22.69
N SER A 22 -67.71 -42.38 -21.77
CA SER A 22 -67.79 -42.48 -20.31
C SER A 22 -66.40 -42.25 -19.69
N PHE A 23 -66.34 -41.48 -18.61
CA PHE A 23 -65.16 -41.18 -17.80
C PHE A 23 -64.81 -42.40 -16.91
N LEU A 24 -63.60 -42.96 -17.03
CA LEU A 24 -63.04 -43.90 -16.06
C LEU A 24 -61.72 -43.30 -15.54
N THR A 25 -61.81 -42.56 -14.44
CA THR A 25 -60.65 -42.01 -13.71
C THR A 25 -59.98 -43.12 -12.91
N VAL A 26 -58.82 -43.56 -13.37
CA VAL A 26 -57.86 -44.34 -12.58
C VAL A 26 -57.08 -43.35 -11.71
N GLY A 27 -57.32 -43.37 -10.41
CA GLY A 27 -56.55 -42.61 -9.43
C GLY A 27 -55.19 -43.26 -9.22
N ILE A 28 -54.16 -42.71 -9.87
CA ILE A 28 -52.75 -43.01 -9.54
C ILE A 28 -52.39 -42.13 -8.34
N ILE A 29 -52.30 -42.76 -7.17
CA ILE A 29 -51.83 -42.12 -5.94
C ILE A 29 -50.31 -42.06 -6.04
N PHE A 30 -49.76 -40.95 -6.55
CA PHE A 30 -48.34 -40.65 -6.39
C PHE A 30 -48.09 -40.28 -4.92
N ASN A 31 -47.68 -41.25 -4.12
CA ASN A 31 -46.93 -40.96 -2.90
C ASN A 31 -45.54 -40.45 -3.31
N GLY A 32 -45.45 -39.14 -3.57
CA GLY A 32 -44.16 -38.46 -3.59
C GLY A 32 -43.65 -38.41 -2.16
N CYS A 33 -42.70 -39.29 -1.81
CA CYS A 33 -41.76 -39.00 -0.73
C CYS A 33 -41.16 -37.63 -1.05
N LYS A 34 -41.41 -36.63 -0.21
CA LYS A 34 -40.52 -35.48 -0.16
C LYS A 34 -39.24 -36.02 0.44
N GLU A 35 -38.17 -36.10 -0.34
CA GLU A 35 -36.84 -36.20 0.24
C GLU A 35 -36.69 -34.94 1.10
N ASP A 36 -36.58 -35.12 2.40
CA ASP A 36 -36.22 -34.02 3.29
C ASP A 36 -34.85 -33.54 2.84
N GLU A 37 -34.76 -32.27 2.40
CA GLU A 37 -33.47 -31.67 2.04
C GLU A 37 -32.58 -31.74 3.28
N GLU A 38 -31.53 -32.56 3.23
CA GLU A 38 -30.53 -32.63 4.29
C GLU A 38 -29.83 -31.26 4.37
N VAL A 39 -30.22 -30.46 5.36
CA VAL A 39 -29.56 -29.18 5.66
C VAL A 39 -28.25 -29.50 6.36
N PHE A 40 -27.16 -29.46 5.61
CA PHE A 40 -25.84 -29.59 6.19
C PHE A 40 -25.41 -28.28 6.86
N PRO A 41 -24.82 -28.34 8.07
CA PRO A 41 -24.39 -27.14 8.78
C PRO A 41 -23.18 -26.49 8.08
N TYR A 42 -23.06 -25.18 8.24
CA TYR A 42 -21.90 -24.41 7.80
C TYR A 42 -20.72 -24.61 8.75
N PRO A 43 -19.47 -24.42 8.28
CA PRO A 43 -18.31 -24.36 9.16
C PRO A 43 -18.43 -23.29 10.24
N GLU A 44 -17.86 -23.56 11.41
CA GLU A 44 -17.79 -22.63 12.53
C GLU A 44 -16.43 -21.95 12.58
N ILE A 45 -16.43 -20.64 12.89
CA ILE A 45 -15.22 -19.81 13.07
C ILE A 45 -15.43 -18.85 14.24
N SER A 46 -14.39 -18.64 15.04
CA SER A 46 -14.39 -17.72 16.18
C SER A 46 -12.99 -17.20 16.50
N PHE A 47 -12.92 -16.06 17.21
CA PHE A 47 -11.68 -15.61 17.83
C PHE A 47 -11.30 -16.48 19.03
N VAL A 48 -10.01 -16.55 19.31
CA VAL A 48 -9.46 -17.08 20.58
C VAL A 48 -9.71 -16.05 21.68
N ILE A 49 -10.34 -16.46 22.78
CA ILE A 49 -10.72 -15.60 23.92
C ILE A 49 -9.71 -15.73 25.09
N GLU A 50 -8.59 -16.42 24.86
CA GLU A 50 -7.55 -16.59 25.87
C GLU A 50 -6.75 -15.30 26.08
N ASN A 51 -6.18 -15.16 27.28
CA ASN A 51 -5.37 -14.00 27.61
C ASN A 51 -4.17 -13.87 26.66
N GLY A 52 -3.92 -12.65 26.18
CA GLY A 52 -2.90 -12.36 25.17
C GLY A 52 -3.37 -12.42 23.72
N PHE A 53 -4.65 -12.71 23.47
CA PHE A 53 -5.28 -12.57 22.17
C PHE A 53 -6.37 -11.49 22.18
N LEU A 54 -6.37 -10.64 21.17
CA LEU A 54 -7.40 -9.65 20.93
C LEU A 54 -8.57 -10.30 20.17
N HIS A 55 -9.79 -10.07 20.63
CA HIS A 55 -11.01 -10.69 20.09
C HIS A 55 -12.20 -9.73 20.00
N ASN A 56 -11.97 -8.43 20.18
CA ASN A 56 -12.97 -7.38 20.08
C ASN A 56 -12.34 -6.11 19.53
N ASP A 57 -13.16 -5.29 18.90
CA ASP A 57 -12.76 -3.97 18.40
C ASP A 57 -12.10 -3.14 19.50
N THR A 58 -11.08 -2.38 19.13
CA THR A 58 -10.28 -1.63 20.11
C THR A 58 -9.63 -0.39 19.49
N LEU A 59 -9.22 0.51 20.38
CA LEU A 59 -8.43 1.70 20.07
C LEU A 59 -6.96 1.39 20.31
N LEU A 60 -6.11 1.70 19.35
CA LEU A 60 -4.66 1.50 19.44
C LEU A 60 -3.91 2.76 19.02
N LEU A 61 -2.78 3.02 19.64
CA LEU A 61 -1.83 4.01 19.14
C LEU A 61 -1.19 3.47 17.87
N ILE A 62 -0.82 4.36 16.94
CA ILE A 62 -0.06 3.99 15.76
C ILE A 62 1.24 3.28 16.18
N GLY A 63 1.50 2.10 15.62
CA GLY A 63 2.64 1.25 15.94
C GLY A 63 2.41 0.22 17.05
N ASP A 64 1.29 0.30 17.79
CA ASP A 64 0.95 -0.72 18.78
C ASP A 64 0.80 -2.09 18.10
N THR A 65 1.32 -3.13 18.76
CA THR A 65 1.24 -4.51 18.27
C THR A 65 0.25 -5.32 19.10
N VAL A 66 -0.69 -5.98 18.43
CA VAL A 66 -1.66 -6.89 19.02
C VAL A 66 -1.53 -8.28 18.39
N LYS A 67 -1.94 -9.31 19.13
CA LYS A 67 -1.96 -10.68 18.65
C LYS A 67 -3.41 -11.13 18.52
N ILE A 68 -3.78 -11.72 17.39
CA ILE A 68 -5.09 -12.33 17.19
C ILE A 68 -4.94 -13.84 17.01
N GLY A 69 -5.99 -14.56 17.40
CA GLY A 69 -6.08 -16.01 17.26
C GLY A 69 -7.43 -16.36 16.66
N ILE A 70 -7.44 -17.24 15.67
CA ILE A 70 -8.65 -17.76 15.03
C ILE A 70 -8.69 -19.27 15.26
N ILE A 71 -9.87 -19.79 15.61
CA ILE A 71 -10.17 -21.21 15.61
C ILE A 71 -11.35 -21.43 14.66
N ALA A 72 -11.23 -22.43 13.79
CA ALA A 72 -12.30 -22.87 12.92
C ALA A 72 -12.43 -24.39 12.95
N LYS A 73 -13.64 -24.90 12.73
CA LYS A 73 -13.91 -26.34 12.60
C LYS A 73 -15.01 -26.57 11.58
N THR A 74 -14.98 -27.73 10.92
CA THR A 74 -16.15 -28.20 10.18
C THR A 74 -17.25 -28.61 11.16
N SER A 75 -18.50 -28.40 10.75
CA SER A 75 -19.67 -28.90 11.47
C SER A 75 -20.32 -30.09 10.74
N SER A 76 -19.69 -30.59 9.68
CA SER A 76 -20.11 -31.75 8.88
C SER A 76 -18.95 -32.71 8.63
N ASP A 77 -19.16 -33.76 7.83
CA ASP A 77 -18.09 -34.72 7.45
C ASP A 77 -17.17 -34.18 6.35
N ASP A 78 -17.37 -32.94 5.91
CA ASP A 78 -16.56 -32.28 4.89
C ASP A 78 -15.45 -31.44 5.52
N GLU A 79 -14.20 -31.70 5.11
CA GLU A 79 -13.03 -31.01 5.64
C GLU A 79 -13.04 -29.51 5.26
N LEU A 80 -12.43 -28.67 6.10
CA LEU A 80 -12.10 -27.30 5.73
C LEU A 80 -11.05 -27.33 4.61
N THR A 81 -11.30 -26.60 3.53
CA THR A 81 -10.41 -26.51 2.38
C THR A 81 -9.79 -25.13 2.19
N HIS A 82 -10.34 -24.12 2.85
CA HIS A 82 -9.98 -22.73 2.62
C HIS A 82 -10.08 -21.90 3.89
N PHE A 83 -9.07 -21.05 4.12
CA PHE A 83 -9.08 -19.96 5.09
C PHE A 83 -8.71 -18.67 4.37
N ASN A 84 -9.44 -17.60 4.64
CA ASN A 84 -9.17 -16.27 4.13
C ASN A 84 -9.18 -15.26 5.27
N TYR A 85 -8.28 -14.28 5.15
CA TYR A 85 -8.48 -13.01 5.82
C TYR A 85 -8.29 -11.85 4.86
N SER A 86 -9.05 -10.78 5.07
CA SER A 86 -8.84 -9.50 4.40
C SER A 86 -8.70 -8.37 5.41
N VAL A 87 -8.02 -7.31 5.00
CA VAL A 87 -7.91 -6.06 5.75
C VAL A 87 -8.34 -4.92 4.84
N THR A 88 -9.29 -4.12 5.32
CA THR A 88 -9.70 -2.88 4.66
C THR A 88 -9.14 -1.69 5.44
N GLN A 89 -8.35 -0.86 4.76
CA GLN A 89 -7.72 0.34 5.30
C GLN A 89 -8.07 1.53 4.39
N ASP A 90 -8.76 2.54 4.93
CA ASP A 90 -9.16 3.75 4.19
C ASP A 90 -9.84 3.46 2.82
N GLY A 91 -10.62 2.37 2.75
CA GLY A 91 -11.35 1.95 1.54
C GLY A 91 -10.54 1.07 0.57
N ILE A 92 -9.28 0.77 0.87
CA ILE A 92 -8.45 -0.18 0.12
C ILE A 92 -8.46 -1.53 0.83
N GLU A 93 -8.89 -2.58 0.14
CA GLU A 93 -8.90 -3.95 0.65
C GLU A 93 -7.68 -4.74 0.15
N SER A 94 -7.05 -5.49 1.05
CA SER A 94 -6.04 -6.50 0.74
C SER A 94 -6.45 -7.83 1.34
N SER A 95 -6.41 -8.91 0.57
CA SER A 95 -6.82 -10.24 1.01
C SER A 95 -5.71 -11.28 0.88
N VAL A 96 -5.71 -12.27 1.78
CA VAL A 96 -4.82 -13.42 1.75
C VAL A 96 -5.66 -14.69 1.83
N ASP A 97 -5.47 -15.54 0.83
CA ASP A 97 -6.11 -16.85 0.72
C ASP A 97 -5.13 -17.96 1.06
N THR A 98 -5.57 -18.94 1.85
CA THR A 98 -4.78 -20.11 2.24
C THR A 98 -5.56 -21.39 2.01
N GLY A 99 -4.99 -22.30 1.22
CA GLY A 99 -5.52 -23.67 1.08
C GLY A 99 -5.18 -24.51 2.31
N ILE A 100 -6.17 -25.23 2.83
CA ILE A 100 -6.03 -26.13 3.98
C ILE A 100 -6.74 -27.46 3.68
N TRP A 101 -6.52 -28.50 4.49
CA TRP A 101 -7.28 -29.76 4.42
C TRP A 101 -7.36 -30.37 5.82
N THR A 102 -8.36 -29.96 6.60
CA THR A 102 -8.46 -30.35 8.02
C THR A 102 -9.87 -30.19 8.56
N ASN A 103 -10.25 -30.98 9.56
CA ASN A 103 -11.51 -30.81 10.28
C ASN A 103 -11.47 -29.65 11.29
N GLN A 104 -10.28 -29.26 11.74
CA GLN A 104 -10.06 -28.15 12.65
C GLN A 104 -8.82 -27.36 12.26
N PHE A 105 -8.92 -26.04 12.29
CA PHE A 105 -7.87 -25.11 11.90
C PHE A 105 -7.66 -24.07 12.99
N THR A 106 -6.40 -23.75 13.26
CA THR A 106 -6.00 -22.66 14.16
C THR A 106 -5.03 -21.74 13.45
N TYR A 107 -5.20 -20.43 13.67
CA TYR A 107 -4.36 -19.40 13.06
C TYR A 107 -4.01 -18.35 14.10
N THR A 108 -2.80 -17.80 14.01
CA THR A 108 -2.32 -16.74 14.88
C THR A 108 -1.59 -15.71 14.05
N LYS A 109 -1.86 -14.43 14.30
CA LYS A 109 -1.20 -13.32 13.61
C LYS A 109 -0.88 -12.20 14.59
N GLN A 110 0.31 -11.62 14.46
CA GLN A 110 0.61 -10.32 15.04
C GLN A 110 0.22 -9.22 14.03
N ILE A 111 -0.53 -8.25 14.51
CA ILE A 111 -0.98 -7.09 13.74
C ILE A 111 -0.39 -5.84 14.39
N VAL A 112 0.23 -5.00 13.58
CA VAL A 112 0.71 -3.68 13.99
C VAL A 112 -0.33 -2.67 13.53
N LYS A 113 -0.81 -1.81 14.43
CA LYS A 113 -1.71 -0.71 14.07
C LYS A 113 -0.98 0.25 13.14
N GLY A 114 -1.47 0.35 11.91
CA GLY A 114 -1.06 1.35 10.94
C GLY A 114 -1.70 2.71 11.20
N VAL A 115 -1.60 3.58 10.21
CA VAL A 115 -1.97 5.00 10.31
C VAL A 115 -3.43 5.31 9.94
N ALA A 116 -4.09 4.37 9.25
CA ALA A 116 -5.49 4.46 8.84
C ALA A 116 -6.41 4.72 10.05
N GLU A 117 -7.49 5.47 9.84
CA GLU A 117 -8.45 5.74 10.91
C GLU A 117 -9.07 4.44 11.43
N ASN A 118 -9.41 3.54 10.51
CA ASN A 118 -9.92 2.21 10.83
C ASN A 118 -9.24 1.17 9.95
N GLU A 119 -8.86 0.06 10.57
CA GLU A 119 -8.41 -1.16 9.89
C GLU A 119 -9.39 -2.27 10.24
N THR A 120 -10.23 -2.63 9.27
CA THR A 120 -11.23 -3.69 9.46
C THR A 120 -10.68 -5.00 8.94
N TRP A 121 -10.47 -5.95 9.83
CA TRP A 121 -10.00 -7.29 9.53
C TRP A 121 -11.19 -8.24 9.47
N GLU A 122 -11.32 -8.97 8.38
CA GLU A 122 -12.39 -9.95 8.16
C GLU A 122 -11.80 -11.34 7.99
N PHE A 123 -12.45 -12.37 8.56
CA PHE A 123 -11.98 -13.75 8.49
C PHE A 123 -13.13 -14.69 8.16
N TYR A 124 -12.86 -15.69 7.32
CA TYR A 124 -13.79 -16.79 7.08
C TYR A 124 -13.07 -18.07 6.64
N VAL A 125 -13.78 -19.19 6.70
CA VAL A 125 -13.35 -20.48 6.14
C VAL A 125 -14.39 -21.03 5.16
N ARG A 126 -13.97 -21.97 4.31
CA ARG A 126 -14.88 -22.82 3.51
C ARG A 126 -14.53 -24.29 3.66
N ASP A 127 -15.53 -25.14 3.55
CA ASP A 127 -15.35 -26.59 3.48
C ASP A 127 -15.21 -27.11 2.04
N ARG A 128 -15.05 -28.43 1.90
CA ARG A 128 -14.89 -29.13 0.62
C ARG A 128 -16.04 -28.94 -0.35
N GLU A 129 -17.26 -28.77 0.17
CA GLU A 129 -18.46 -28.49 -0.64
C GLU A 129 -18.62 -26.99 -0.93
N GLY A 130 -17.66 -26.16 -0.49
CA GLY A 130 -17.62 -24.72 -0.74
C GLY A 130 -18.54 -23.90 0.17
N ARG A 131 -19.16 -24.50 1.21
CA ARG A 131 -19.98 -23.74 2.16
C ARG A 131 -19.08 -22.82 2.97
N LYS A 132 -19.46 -21.55 3.04
CA LYS A 132 -18.71 -20.48 3.72
C LYS A 132 -19.21 -20.33 5.15
N SER A 133 -18.30 -20.22 6.12
CA SER A 133 -18.65 -19.81 7.47
C SER A 133 -19.26 -18.40 7.50
N GLN A 134 -19.79 -17.99 8.64
CA GLN A 134 -19.94 -16.57 8.92
C GLN A 134 -18.58 -15.84 8.77
N VAL A 135 -18.64 -14.54 8.49
CA VAL A 135 -17.47 -13.66 8.54
C VAL A 135 -17.38 -13.09 9.95
N ILE A 136 -16.24 -13.29 10.62
CA ILE A 136 -15.95 -12.61 11.89
C ILE A 136 -15.04 -11.42 11.60
N THR A 137 -15.25 -10.35 12.35
CA THR A 137 -14.61 -9.06 12.09
C THR A 137 -13.91 -8.54 13.34
N LEU A 138 -12.82 -7.82 13.13
CA LEU A 138 -12.10 -7.07 14.15
C LEU A 138 -11.70 -5.71 13.58
N THR A 139 -12.12 -4.63 14.22
CA THR A 139 -11.77 -3.27 13.83
C THR A 139 -10.74 -2.69 14.78
N LEU A 140 -9.61 -2.26 14.23
CA LEU A 140 -8.60 -1.49 14.95
C LEU A 140 -8.75 -0.01 14.60
N THR A 141 -9.20 0.79 15.55
CA THR A 141 -9.39 2.24 15.35
C THR A 141 -8.18 3.01 15.87
N LYS A 142 -7.75 4.02 15.13
CA LYS A 142 -6.67 4.91 15.56
C LYS A 142 -7.09 5.68 16.81
N ASN A 143 -6.26 5.63 17.84
CA ASN A 143 -6.44 6.44 19.02
C ASN A 143 -6.03 7.89 18.73
N GLU A 144 -6.86 8.87 19.11
CA GLU A 144 -6.59 10.31 18.95
C GLU A 144 -5.31 10.77 19.65
N ALA A 145 -4.83 10.04 20.66
CA ALA A 145 -3.55 10.28 21.31
C ALA A 145 -2.34 9.88 20.44
N SER A 146 -2.54 9.31 19.25
CA SER A 146 -1.46 9.00 18.32
C SER A 146 -0.79 10.29 17.86
N LEU A 147 0.46 10.47 18.23
CA LEU A 147 1.28 11.64 17.88
C LEU A 147 1.89 11.56 16.47
N TYR A 148 1.72 10.41 15.82
CA TYR A 148 2.42 10.05 14.59
C TYR A 148 1.46 9.99 13.41
N GLY A 149 1.96 10.29 12.22
CA GLY A 149 1.23 10.35 10.97
C GLY A 149 1.79 9.43 9.88
N ASN A 150 1.21 9.58 8.68
CA ASN A 150 1.66 8.87 7.48
C ASN A 150 3.07 9.31 7.07
N ILE A 151 3.70 8.44 6.30
CA ILE A 151 4.93 8.75 5.57
C ILE A 151 4.78 8.42 4.10
N ARG A 152 5.29 9.30 3.25
CA ARG A 152 5.55 9.01 1.84
C ARG A 152 6.87 8.28 1.71
N LYS A 153 6.90 7.17 0.97
CA LYS A 153 8.09 6.36 0.73
C LYS A 153 8.48 6.44 -0.75
N ILE A 154 9.71 6.83 -1.04
CA ILE A 154 10.30 6.84 -2.39
C ILE A 154 11.38 5.75 -2.41
N PRO A 155 11.11 4.58 -3.02
CA PRO A 155 11.90 3.36 -2.81
C PRO A 155 13.29 3.40 -3.44
N SER A 156 13.49 4.15 -4.53
CA SER A 156 14.78 4.31 -5.18
C SER A 156 14.83 5.62 -5.96
N ILE A 157 15.87 6.40 -5.71
CA ILE A 157 16.22 7.60 -6.46
C ILE A 157 17.68 7.45 -6.89
N ILE A 158 17.92 7.41 -8.20
CA ILE A 158 19.26 7.36 -8.78
C ILE A 158 19.59 8.75 -9.34
N MET A 159 20.63 9.38 -8.80
CA MET A 159 21.12 10.69 -9.25
C MET A 159 22.55 10.56 -9.79
N GLY A 160 22.83 11.24 -10.90
CA GLY A 160 24.16 11.33 -11.51
C GLY A 160 24.97 12.50 -10.98
N ALA A 161 26.28 12.33 -10.88
CA ALA A 161 27.21 13.42 -10.58
C ALA A 161 27.32 14.40 -11.76
N GLN A 162 28.07 15.48 -11.58
CA GLN A 162 28.07 16.65 -12.47
C GLN A 162 28.45 16.38 -13.94
N ASN A 163 29.26 15.36 -14.22
CA ASN A 163 29.65 14.96 -15.58
C ASN A 163 28.83 13.76 -16.10
N ASN A 164 27.83 13.29 -15.34
CA ASN A 164 27.00 12.17 -15.78
C ASN A 164 26.05 12.63 -16.90
N THR A 165 26.23 12.06 -18.09
CA THR A 165 25.46 12.44 -19.29
C THR A 165 24.15 11.67 -19.46
N THR A 166 23.92 10.66 -18.61
CA THR A 166 22.77 9.74 -18.74
C THR A 166 21.73 9.92 -17.64
N THR A 167 22.16 10.37 -16.46
CA THR A 167 21.34 10.48 -15.26
C THR A 167 21.42 11.91 -14.73
N GLY A 168 20.26 12.53 -14.45
CA GLY A 168 20.21 13.89 -13.91
C GLY A 168 20.77 14.00 -12.50
N SER A 169 21.18 15.21 -12.11
CA SER A 169 21.81 15.49 -10.80
C SER A 169 20.88 16.16 -9.79
N PHE A 170 19.71 16.63 -10.22
CA PHE A 170 18.80 17.47 -9.44
C PHE A 170 17.46 16.76 -9.26
N TYR A 171 16.88 16.79 -8.07
CA TYR A 171 15.66 16.05 -7.79
C TYR A 171 14.65 16.90 -7.02
N SER A 172 13.38 16.78 -7.43
CA SER A 172 12.23 17.29 -6.68
C SER A 172 11.68 16.18 -5.79
N LEU A 173 11.73 16.40 -4.47
CA LEU A 173 11.19 15.46 -3.50
C LEU A 173 9.66 15.41 -3.54
N PHE A 174 9.00 16.49 -3.98
CA PHE A 174 7.55 16.58 -4.04
C PHE A 174 6.94 16.07 -5.35
N GLU A 175 7.53 16.44 -6.50
CA GLU A 175 7.08 15.94 -7.82
C GLU A 175 7.71 14.61 -8.21
N GLU A 176 8.60 14.08 -7.37
CA GLU A 176 9.34 12.82 -7.59
C GLU A 176 10.05 12.76 -8.96
N THR A 177 10.55 13.92 -9.41
CA THR A 177 11.10 14.10 -10.75
C THR A 177 12.59 14.39 -10.70
N LEU A 178 13.36 13.67 -11.53
CA LEU A 178 14.78 13.87 -11.75
C LEU A 178 15.03 14.81 -12.93
N PHE A 179 15.88 15.81 -12.73
CA PHE A 179 16.24 16.82 -13.71
C PHE A 179 17.75 16.80 -14.01
N ASN A 180 18.09 17.01 -15.28
CA ASN A 180 19.43 17.46 -15.65
C ASN A 180 19.58 18.98 -15.40
N LEU A 181 20.80 19.52 -15.58
CA LEU A 181 21.09 20.92 -15.24
C LEU A 181 20.17 21.93 -15.95
N ASP A 182 19.95 21.77 -17.26
CA ASP A 182 19.13 22.71 -18.04
C ASP A 182 17.65 22.65 -17.64
N ALA A 183 17.11 21.44 -17.43
CA ALA A 183 15.74 21.26 -16.99
C ALA A 183 15.54 21.77 -15.55
N ALA A 184 16.53 21.56 -14.68
CA ALA A 184 16.54 22.07 -13.31
C ALA A 184 16.57 23.61 -13.29
N PHE A 185 17.38 24.23 -14.16
CA PHE A 185 17.44 25.69 -14.30
C PHE A 185 16.11 26.31 -14.75
N ALA A 186 15.30 25.58 -15.53
CA ALA A 186 13.97 26.02 -15.93
C ALA A 186 12.87 25.77 -14.87
N ASN A 187 13.17 24.98 -13.82
CA ASN A 187 12.23 24.56 -12.78
C ASN A 187 12.83 24.75 -11.37
N GLN A 188 13.53 25.86 -11.14
CA GLN A 188 14.37 26.08 -9.95
C GLN A 188 13.59 25.93 -8.65
N GLU A 189 12.34 26.37 -8.63
CA GLU A 189 11.43 26.33 -7.48
C GLU A 189 11.08 24.90 -7.03
N LYS A 190 11.26 23.91 -7.92
CA LYS A 190 10.89 22.52 -7.66
C LYS A 190 12.03 21.66 -7.13
N VAL A 191 13.27 22.11 -7.29
CA VAL A 191 14.46 21.32 -6.97
C VAL A 191 14.74 21.43 -5.48
N ASP A 192 14.71 20.31 -4.78
CA ASP A 192 14.92 20.27 -3.33
C ASP A 192 16.32 19.78 -2.97
N ILE A 193 16.82 18.81 -3.74
CA ILE A 193 18.13 18.21 -3.53
C ILE A 193 18.89 18.07 -4.85
N LEU A 194 20.21 17.97 -4.74
CA LEU A 194 21.11 17.67 -5.84
C LEU A 194 22.25 16.77 -5.36
N TYR A 195 22.90 16.07 -6.29
CA TYR A 195 24.07 15.24 -6.04
C TYR A 195 25.26 15.67 -6.90
N TYR A 196 26.46 15.64 -6.32
CA TYR A 196 27.71 15.86 -7.04
C TYR A 196 28.88 15.13 -6.36
N PHE A 197 30.00 15.04 -7.06
CA PHE A 197 31.23 14.42 -6.58
C PHE A 197 32.37 15.46 -6.56
N ASP A 198 33.00 15.70 -5.42
CA ASP A 198 34.05 16.73 -5.28
C ASP A 198 35.32 16.17 -4.63
N LEU A 199 36.30 15.87 -5.49
CA LEU A 199 37.64 15.42 -5.08
C LEU A 199 38.53 16.56 -4.56
N LEU A 200 38.24 17.81 -4.91
CA LEU A 200 39.12 18.94 -4.63
C LEU A 200 39.08 19.32 -3.15
N THR A 201 37.92 19.16 -2.52
CA THR A 201 37.71 19.48 -1.11
C THR A 201 37.68 18.26 -0.19
N GLY A 202 37.78 17.04 -0.76
CA GLY A 202 37.62 15.78 -0.02
C GLY A 202 36.18 15.57 0.47
N GLU A 203 35.21 16.15 -0.24
CA GLU A 203 33.77 16.01 -0.02
C GLU A 203 33.18 15.06 -1.06
N ASP A 204 33.76 13.86 -1.12
CA ASP A 204 33.38 12.81 -2.05
C ASP A 204 31.89 12.49 -1.86
N ASN A 205 31.16 12.28 -2.95
CA ASN A 205 29.74 11.90 -2.95
C ASN A 205 28.88 12.77 -2.03
N THR A 206 28.48 13.94 -2.51
CA THR A 206 27.74 14.91 -1.70
C THR A 206 26.32 15.08 -2.20
N ILE A 207 25.34 14.88 -1.30
CA ILE A 207 23.98 15.36 -1.49
C ILE A 207 23.85 16.74 -0.84
N SER A 208 23.26 17.66 -1.58
CA SER A 208 23.06 19.04 -1.18
C SER A 208 21.78 19.61 -1.77
N SER A 209 21.65 20.93 -1.82
CA SER A 209 20.52 21.66 -2.39
C SER A 209 21.01 22.93 -3.09
N PRO A 210 20.22 23.55 -3.99
CA PRO A 210 20.62 24.76 -4.69
C PRO A 210 21.12 25.88 -3.77
N GLY A 211 20.46 26.09 -2.62
CA GLY A 211 20.82 27.11 -1.62
C GLY A 211 21.96 26.75 -0.66
N ALA A 212 22.71 25.68 -0.93
CA ALA A 212 23.76 25.20 -0.04
C ALA A 212 25.14 25.84 -0.24
N ASN A 213 25.25 26.86 -1.11
CA ASN A 213 26.52 27.44 -1.55
C ASN A 213 27.44 26.37 -2.19
N VAL A 214 26.91 25.61 -3.14
CA VAL A 214 27.73 24.74 -4.00
C VAL A 214 28.65 25.61 -4.85
N ASP A 215 29.90 25.21 -4.99
CA ASP A 215 30.87 25.99 -5.77
C ASP A 215 30.43 26.05 -7.25
N ALA A 216 30.60 27.21 -7.88
CA ALA A 216 30.16 27.44 -9.26
C ALA A 216 30.90 26.55 -10.28
N SER A 217 32.07 26.01 -9.92
CA SER A 217 32.81 25.06 -10.74
C SER A 217 32.17 23.67 -10.82
N VAL A 218 31.34 23.28 -9.85
CA VAL A 218 30.67 21.97 -9.85
C VAL A 218 29.63 21.88 -10.97
N PHE A 219 28.84 22.94 -11.14
CA PHE A 219 27.84 23.05 -12.21
C PHE A 219 28.06 24.37 -12.98
N PRO A 220 29.00 24.40 -13.93
CA PRO A 220 29.33 25.60 -14.68
C PRO A 220 28.33 25.88 -15.83
N GLY A 221 28.50 27.02 -16.51
CA GLY A 221 27.77 27.36 -17.73
C GLY A 221 26.53 28.22 -17.50
N ALA A 222 25.75 28.45 -18.57
CA ALA A 222 24.61 29.36 -18.55
C ALA A 222 23.48 28.91 -17.60
N SER A 223 23.30 27.60 -17.46
CA SER A 223 22.33 26.99 -16.54
C SER A 223 22.90 26.67 -15.15
N GLY A 224 24.18 27.02 -14.92
CA GLY A 224 24.89 26.75 -13.67
C GLY A 224 24.26 27.41 -12.45
N LEU A 225 24.49 26.84 -11.27
CA LEU A 225 23.87 27.27 -10.00
C LEU A 225 24.10 28.75 -9.66
N SER A 226 25.20 29.34 -10.13
CA SER A 226 25.49 30.77 -9.94
C SER A 226 24.49 31.70 -10.64
N ASN A 227 23.74 31.20 -11.62
CA ASN A 227 22.73 31.95 -12.37
C ASN A 227 21.30 31.70 -11.87
N TRP A 228 21.12 30.86 -10.85
CA TRP A 228 19.80 30.57 -10.28
C TRP A 228 19.33 31.75 -9.42
N THR A 229 18.04 32.07 -9.53
CA THR A 229 17.38 33.13 -8.75
C THR A 229 16.55 32.58 -7.60
N ILE A 230 16.13 31.31 -7.69
CA ILE A 230 15.40 30.61 -6.63
C ILE A 230 16.32 29.51 -6.09
N LEU A 231 16.58 29.54 -4.78
CA LEU A 231 17.56 28.69 -4.12
C LEU A 231 16.94 27.96 -2.93
N ASN A 232 16.25 26.86 -3.21
CA ASN A 232 15.73 25.98 -2.18
C ASN A 232 16.88 25.40 -1.35
N THR A 233 16.69 25.32 -0.04
CA THR A 233 17.70 24.85 0.91
C THR A 233 17.16 23.66 1.70
N THR A 234 17.81 22.52 1.51
CA THR A 234 17.63 21.32 2.33
C THR A 234 18.82 21.18 3.27
N ARG A 235 18.55 20.85 4.53
CA ARG A 235 19.57 20.63 5.55
C ARG A 235 19.53 19.20 6.04
N TYR A 236 20.66 18.74 6.58
CA TYR A 236 20.92 17.34 6.88
C TYR A 236 21.61 17.15 8.23
N VAL A 237 21.32 16.04 8.89
CA VAL A 237 22.05 15.52 10.05
C VAL A 237 22.28 14.03 9.83
N PHE A 238 23.52 13.58 9.98
CA PHE A 238 23.86 12.15 9.92
C PHE A 238 23.31 11.45 11.16
N GLN A 239 22.70 10.28 10.96
CA GLN A 239 22.15 9.46 12.04
C GLN A 239 22.99 8.19 12.17
N ASP A 240 23.91 8.20 13.14
CA ASP A 240 24.81 7.07 13.42
C ASP A 240 24.14 5.96 14.25
N SER A 241 23.06 6.30 14.95
CA SER A 241 22.31 5.39 15.82
C SER A 241 21.15 4.68 15.13
N VAL A 242 20.69 5.18 13.98
CA VAL A 242 19.57 4.58 13.24
C VAL A 242 20.09 3.46 12.36
N THR A 243 19.59 2.26 12.59
CA THR A 243 19.94 1.07 11.82
C THR A 243 19.17 1.00 10.50
N ILE A 244 19.68 0.23 9.53
CA ILE A 244 18.99 -0.06 8.28
C ILE A 244 17.66 -0.76 8.54
N GLU A 245 17.62 -1.69 9.50
CA GLU A 245 16.40 -2.41 9.85
C GLU A 245 15.31 -1.48 10.42
N GLU A 246 15.68 -0.56 11.32
CA GLU A 246 14.75 0.47 11.83
C GLU A 246 14.26 1.38 10.71
N PHE A 247 15.16 1.81 9.82
CA PHE A 247 14.77 2.60 8.66
C PHE A 247 13.78 1.82 7.80
N ASP A 248 14.07 0.58 7.40
CA ASP A 248 13.26 -0.23 6.49
C ASP A 248 11.88 -0.53 7.08
N ASN A 249 11.82 -0.88 8.37
CA ASN A 249 10.60 -1.15 9.12
C ASN A 249 9.87 0.11 9.62
N CYS A 250 10.31 1.30 9.21
CA CYS A 250 9.58 2.54 9.48
C CYS A 250 8.29 2.60 8.62
N HIS A 251 7.14 2.64 9.30
CA HIS A 251 5.79 2.63 8.70
C HIS A 251 4.97 3.90 8.97
N ASN A 252 5.46 4.79 9.84
CA ASN A 252 4.85 6.06 10.22
C ASN A 252 5.97 7.08 10.50
N ASP A 253 5.63 8.33 10.77
CA ASP A 253 6.63 9.40 10.93
C ASP A 253 7.38 9.39 12.28
N SER A 254 7.14 8.41 13.17
CA SER A 254 7.78 8.38 14.50
C SER A 254 9.30 8.39 14.44
N LEU A 255 9.91 7.57 13.59
CA LEU A 255 11.37 7.52 13.44
C LEU A 255 11.92 8.85 12.90
N ILE A 256 11.18 9.49 11.98
CA ILE A 256 11.52 10.79 11.40
C ILE A 256 11.46 11.87 12.48
N LEU A 257 10.38 11.90 13.27
CA LEU A 257 10.17 12.89 14.32
C LEU A 257 11.14 12.71 15.49
N TYR A 258 11.46 11.47 15.87
CA TYR A 258 12.43 11.18 16.92
C TYR A 258 13.85 11.63 16.51
N ASN A 259 14.21 11.44 15.24
CA ASN A 259 15.53 11.80 14.70
C ASN A 259 15.52 13.14 13.95
N THR A 260 14.52 14.00 14.17
CA THR A 260 14.49 15.33 13.55
C THR A 260 15.45 16.28 14.28
N PHE A 261 15.72 17.42 13.66
CA PHE A 261 16.51 18.50 14.26
C PHE A 261 15.84 19.85 13.99
N GLU A 262 16.34 20.92 14.59
CA GLU A 262 15.92 22.28 14.24
C GLU A 262 16.56 22.71 12.92
N PHE A 263 15.78 23.18 11.94
CA PHE A 263 16.28 23.48 10.59
C PHE A 263 17.65 24.18 10.58
N MET A 264 17.81 25.28 11.33
CA MET A 264 19.03 26.09 11.31
C MET A 264 20.29 25.39 11.86
N THR A 265 20.15 24.32 12.64
CA THR A 265 21.28 23.57 13.22
C THR A 265 21.83 22.51 12.26
N GLY A 266 21.04 22.07 11.28
CA GLY A 266 21.44 21.09 10.28
C GLY A 266 22.52 21.61 9.31
N LYS A 267 23.29 20.68 8.74
CA LYS A 267 24.32 20.98 7.74
C LYS A 267 23.69 21.17 6.36
N ARG A 268 24.27 22.03 5.51
CA ARG A 268 23.77 22.27 4.14
C ARG A 268 24.13 21.17 3.13
N LYS A 269 24.99 20.24 3.55
CA LYS A 269 25.55 19.18 2.70
C LYS A 269 25.65 17.90 3.54
N ALA A 270 25.22 16.78 2.97
CA ALA A 270 25.53 15.44 3.43
C ALA A 270 26.69 14.92 2.55
N LYS A 271 27.86 14.69 3.15
CA LYS A 271 29.14 14.48 2.45
C LYS A 271 29.72 13.12 2.77
N ASN A 272 30.63 12.64 1.94
CA ASN A 272 31.31 11.35 2.14
C ASN A 272 30.29 10.22 2.26
N LEU A 273 29.26 10.27 1.41
CA LEU A 273 28.17 9.31 1.44
C LEU A 273 28.68 7.92 1.07
N GLN A 274 28.26 6.92 1.85
CA GLN A 274 28.60 5.51 1.66
C GLN A 274 27.33 4.66 1.83
N PRO A 275 27.25 3.48 1.18
CA PRO A 275 26.15 2.55 1.39
C PRO A 275 25.87 2.28 2.87
N GLY A 276 24.60 2.35 3.25
CA GLY A 276 24.14 2.19 4.64
C GLY A 276 24.13 3.48 5.46
N HIS A 277 24.70 4.59 4.99
CA HIS A 277 24.56 5.87 5.68
C HIS A 277 23.11 6.34 5.68
N ILE A 278 22.63 6.82 6.84
CA ILE A 278 21.29 7.37 7.02
C ILE A 278 21.39 8.81 7.48
N TYR A 279 20.61 9.70 6.86
CA TYR A 279 20.54 11.11 7.20
C TYR A 279 19.09 11.52 7.42
N SER A 280 18.84 12.32 8.44
CA SER A 280 17.61 13.12 8.53
C SER A 280 17.77 14.39 7.70
N PHE A 281 16.68 14.88 7.11
CA PHE A 281 16.67 16.14 6.40
C PHE A 281 15.43 16.98 6.69
N ILE A 282 15.56 18.29 6.46
CA ILE A 282 14.47 19.26 6.53
C ILE A 282 14.59 20.24 5.36
N THR A 283 13.52 20.40 4.61
CA THR A 283 13.37 21.37 3.50
C THR A 283 12.95 22.74 4.04
N ASN A 284 13.48 23.82 3.47
CA ASN A 284 13.18 25.19 3.92
C ASN A 284 11.79 25.68 3.49
N ASN A 285 11.26 25.18 2.37
CA ASN A 285 10.08 25.76 1.73
C ASN A 285 8.78 25.44 2.49
N ASP A 286 8.68 24.23 3.03
CA ASP A 286 7.49 23.68 3.68
C ASP A 286 7.80 23.08 5.06
N GLY A 287 9.08 23.07 5.48
CA GLY A 287 9.50 22.49 6.76
C GLY A 287 9.35 20.97 6.81
N LYS A 288 9.15 20.31 5.65
CA LYS A 288 8.96 18.87 5.59
C LYS A 288 10.20 18.14 6.10
N LYS A 289 9.95 17.16 6.95
CA LYS A 289 10.96 16.33 7.58
C LYS A 289 11.00 14.99 6.89
N GLY A 290 12.20 14.48 6.68
CA GLY A 290 12.38 13.16 6.12
C GLY A 290 13.69 12.54 6.56
N MET A 291 13.89 11.31 6.09
CA MET A 291 15.14 10.59 6.21
C MET A 291 15.47 9.97 4.86
N PHE A 292 16.75 9.87 4.55
CA PHE A 292 17.22 9.07 3.42
C PHE A 292 18.28 8.07 3.86
N LYS A 293 18.29 6.91 3.20
CA LYS A 293 19.29 5.86 3.33
C LYS A 293 20.05 5.78 2.01
N VAL A 294 21.37 5.78 2.08
CA VAL A 294 22.22 5.54 0.90
C VAL A 294 22.23 4.05 0.60
N VAL A 295 21.78 3.68 -0.60
CA VAL A 295 21.72 2.30 -1.07
C VAL A 295 23.03 1.92 -1.74
N ASN A 296 23.48 2.76 -2.68
CA ASN A 296 24.70 2.51 -3.46
C ASN A 296 25.39 3.80 -3.87
N VAL A 297 26.71 3.73 -4.10
CA VAL A 297 27.54 4.86 -4.53
C VAL A 297 28.58 4.38 -5.55
N THR A 298 28.64 5.05 -6.69
CA THR A 298 29.75 4.95 -7.66
C THR A 298 30.47 6.30 -7.70
N GLY A 299 31.53 6.45 -6.90
CA GLY A 299 32.21 7.73 -6.70
C GLY A 299 33.12 8.15 -7.86
N ALA A 300 32.61 8.99 -8.74
CA ALA A 300 33.31 9.65 -9.84
C ALA A 300 32.52 10.89 -10.28
N GLU A 301 33.11 11.80 -11.05
CA GLU A 301 32.37 12.95 -11.60
C GLU A 301 31.28 12.52 -12.60
N GLU A 302 31.45 11.38 -13.27
CA GLU A 302 30.45 10.72 -14.12
C GLU A 302 29.61 9.69 -13.34
N GLY A 303 29.85 9.57 -12.03
CA GLY A 303 29.29 8.57 -11.15
C GLY A 303 27.81 8.74 -10.86
N ILE A 304 27.32 7.89 -9.96
CA ILE A 304 25.92 7.90 -9.50
C ILE A 304 25.84 7.64 -7.99
N ILE A 305 24.74 8.09 -7.39
CA ILE A 305 24.27 7.66 -6.08
C ILE A 305 22.85 7.12 -6.19
N GLU A 306 22.55 6.09 -5.40
CA GLU A 306 21.21 5.58 -5.18
C GLU A 306 20.80 5.78 -3.72
N ILE A 307 19.62 6.34 -3.49
CA ILE A 307 19.05 6.53 -2.15
C ILE A 307 17.60 6.05 -2.08
N GLU A 308 17.18 5.65 -0.88
CA GLU A 308 15.78 5.45 -0.50
C GLU A 308 15.35 6.60 0.42
N VAL A 309 14.16 7.15 0.24
CA VAL A 309 13.68 8.33 0.98
C VAL A 309 12.34 8.07 1.67
N LYS A 310 12.19 8.56 2.90
CA LYS A 310 10.92 8.57 3.65
C LYS A 310 10.63 9.99 4.16
N ILE A 311 9.43 10.52 3.92
CA ILE A 311 9.04 11.91 4.22
C ILE A 311 7.73 11.92 4.98
N GLN A 312 7.61 12.79 6.00
CA GLN A 312 6.37 13.02 6.73
C GLN A 312 5.28 13.63 5.83
N GLU A 313 4.06 13.07 5.85
CA GLU A 313 2.89 13.63 5.16
C GLU A 313 2.17 14.73 5.93
#